data_AF-A0A101U5H1-F1
#
_entry.id   AF-A0A101U5H1-F1
#
_cell.length_a   1.000
_cell.length_b   1.000
_cell.length_c   1.000
_cell.angle_alpha   90.00
_cell.angle_beta   90.00
_cell.angle_gamma   90.00
#
_symmetry.space_group_name_H-M   'P 1'
#
loop_
_entity.id
_entity.type
_entity.pdbx_description
1 polymer ?
#
loop_
_entity_poly.entity_id
_entity_poly.type
_entity_poly.pdbx_seq_one_letter_code
_entity_poly.pdbx_strand_id
1 'polypeptide(L)'
;MVSIESAIREFSDSASSGQMRIFVASCTERMAQLFTGLVGSDAARSQDVDTAIRCLDLLWQSQPQISWSEIAEIISSFPELAGDEEPPGLLAYAYDAAATLYYAAKYGENGNVSDVISCSNHALNSAEYISEELDDGVDRYEIELRNQESDIASLLRTSSPYDREFVQALRGRAREISRTRLAELIAV
;
A
#
# COMPACT_ATOMS: atom_id res chain seq x y z
N MET A 1 -9.62 -12.65 -18.14
CA MET A 1 -8.87 -11.79 -17.22
C MET A 1 -8.52 -12.65 -16.02
N VAL A 2 -7.24 -12.79 -15.67
CA VAL A 2 -6.83 -13.51 -14.47
C VAL A 2 -7.13 -12.58 -13.28
N SER A 3 -7.71 -13.10 -12.19
CA SER A 3 -7.92 -12.29 -10.99
C SER A 3 -6.56 -11.87 -10.42
N ILE A 4 -6.44 -10.65 -9.92
CA ILE A 4 -5.23 -10.19 -9.22
C ILE A 4 -4.84 -11.14 -8.08
N GLU A 5 -5.82 -11.74 -7.39
CA GLU A 5 -5.56 -12.74 -6.36
C GLU A 5 -4.82 -13.96 -6.94
N SER A 6 -5.28 -14.47 -8.09
CA SER A 6 -4.62 -15.58 -8.77
C SER A 6 -3.21 -15.20 -9.20
N ALA A 7 -3.02 -13.99 -9.74
CA ALA A 7 -1.69 -13.49 -10.12
C ALA A 7 -0.74 -13.37 -8.91
N ILE A 8 -1.24 -12.91 -7.75
CA ILE A 8 -0.45 -12.82 -6.52
C ILE A 8 -0.07 -14.21 -6.00
N ARG A 9 -0.99 -15.18 -6.08
CA ARG A 9 -0.69 -16.57 -5.68
C ARG A 9 0.38 -17.19 -6.59
N GLU A 10 0.21 -17.08 -7.90
CA GLU A 10 1.22 -17.56 -8.87
C GLU A 10 2.57 -16.85 -8.69
N PHE A 11 2.55 -15.55 -8.42
CA PHE A 11 3.75 -14.79 -8.07
C PHE A 11 4.40 -15.34 -6.80
N SER A 12 3.62 -15.62 -5.75
CA SER A 12 4.14 -16.15 -4.48
C SER A 12 4.79 -17.52 -4.59
N ASP A 13 4.37 -18.34 -5.55
CA ASP A 13 4.95 -19.67 -5.79
C ASP A 13 6.37 -19.61 -6.37
N SER A 14 6.72 -18.50 -7.02
CA SER A 14 8.00 -18.33 -7.74
C SER A 14 8.88 -17.20 -7.20
N ALA A 15 8.31 -16.27 -6.45
CA ALA A 15 9.00 -15.12 -5.90
C ALA A 15 9.78 -15.45 -4.62
N SER A 16 10.92 -14.80 -4.46
CA SER A 16 11.59 -14.67 -3.17
C SER A 16 10.78 -13.81 -2.21
N SER A 17 10.99 -14.01 -0.91
CA SER A 17 10.38 -13.16 0.14
C SER A 17 10.70 -11.67 -0.04
N GLY A 18 11.87 -11.35 -0.61
CA GLY A 18 12.25 -9.99 -0.94
C GLY A 18 11.44 -9.39 -2.08
N GLN A 19 11.20 -10.15 -3.15
CA GLN A 19 10.32 -9.72 -4.25
C GLN A 19 8.89 -9.47 -3.75
N MET A 20 8.37 -10.39 -2.94
CA MET A 20 7.04 -10.25 -2.30
C MET A 20 6.96 -9.01 -1.40
N ARG A 21 8.00 -8.75 -0.58
CA ARG A 21 8.05 -7.53 0.26
C ARG A 21 8.05 -6.26 -0.58
N ILE A 22 8.81 -6.22 -1.67
CA ILE A 22 8.85 -5.04 -2.55
C ILE A 22 7.51 -4.83 -3.26
N PHE A 23 6.80 -5.89 -3.64
CA PHE A 23 5.44 -5.79 -4.16
C PHE A 23 4.50 -5.12 -3.14
N VAL A 24 4.48 -5.65 -1.91
CA VAL A 24 3.70 -5.09 -0.79
C VAL A 24 4.09 -3.62 -0.53
N ALA A 25 5.39 -3.32 -0.54
CA ALA A 25 5.90 -1.96 -0.36
C ALA A 25 5.37 -1.02 -1.45
N SER A 26 5.29 -1.48 -2.70
CA SER A 26 4.79 -0.71 -3.85
C SER A 26 3.30 -0.40 -3.70
N CYS A 27 2.47 -1.38 -3.35
CA CYS A 27 1.04 -1.17 -3.07
C CYS A 27 0.85 -0.17 -1.91
N THR A 28 1.59 -0.36 -0.81
CA THR A 28 1.50 0.51 0.37
C THR A 28 1.97 1.94 0.07
N GLU A 29 3.05 2.12 -0.68
CA GLU A 29 3.58 3.44 -1.03
C GLU A 29 2.62 4.22 -1.96
N ARG A 30 1.87 3.54 -2.84
CA ARG A 30 0.81 4.20 -3.65
C ARG A 30 -0.33 4.74 -2.79
N MET A 31 -0.56 4.15 -1.62
CA MET A 31 -1.59 4.57 -0.66
C MET A 31 -1.11 5.61 0.35
N ALA A 32 0.21 5.81 0.48
CA ALA A 32 0.82 6.57 1.55
C ALA A 32 0.23 7.97 1.76
N GLN A 33 0.03 8.75 0.69
CA GLN A 33 -0.48 10.12 0.78
C GLN A 33 -1.97 10.20 1.17
N LEU A 34 -2.75 9.13 0.94
CA LEU A 34 -4.13 9.08 1.41
C LEU A 34 -4.19 8.94 2.94
N PHE A 35 -3.15 8.39 3.57
CA PHE A 35 -3.00 8.49 5.02
C PHE A 35 -2.26 9.77 5.43
N THR A 36 -0.99 9.92 5.05
CA THR A 36 -0.12 10.98 5.57
C THR A 36 -0.56 12.38 5.15
N GLY A 37 -1.21 12.52 3.99
CA GLY A 37 -1.69 13.81 3.50
C GLY A 37 -3.00 14.24 4.16
N LEU A 38 -3.95 13.30 4.35
CA LEU A 38 -5.24 13.59 4.97
C LEU A 38 -5.10 13.73 6.50
N VAL A 39 -4.37 12.82 7.13
CA VAL A 39 -4.18 12.78 8.59
C VAL A 39 -3.09 13.75 9.05
N GLY A 40 -2.07 14.03 8.23
CA GLY A 40 -0.90 14.80 8.64
C GLY A 40 -1.11 16.29 8.95
N SER A 41 -2.32 16.81 8.70
CA SER A 41 -2.69 18.17 9.14
C SER A 41 -3.08 18.24 10.62
N ASP A 42 -3.40 17.10 11.25
CA ASP A 42 -3.74 17.03 12.67
C ASP A 42 -2.50 16.75 13.52
N ALA A 43 -2.10 17.74 14.32
CA ALA A 43 -0.96 17.63 15.23
C ALA A 43 -1.11 16.51 16.26
N ALA A 44 -2.34 16.18 16.67
CA ALA A 44 -2.60 15.08 17.59
C ALA A 44 -2.29 13.71 16.98
N ARG A 45 -2.25 13.62 15.65
CA ARG A 45 -2.00 12.39 14.88
C ARG A 45 -0.55 12.26 14.37
N SER A 46 0.35 13.16 14.80
CA SER A 46 1.76 13.16 14.37
C SER A 46 2.47 11.82 14.57
N GLN A 47 2.21 11.15 15.71
CA GLN A 47 2.82 9.84 16.00
C GLN A 47 2.35 8.72 15.05
N ASP A 48 1.11 8.78 14.59
CA ASP A 48 0.54 7.79 13.66
C ASP A 48 1.18 7.98 12.27
N VAL A 49 1.32 9.24 11.85
CA VAL A 49 2.01 9.60 10.59
C VAL A 49 3.48 9.17 10.62
N ASP A 50 4.19 9.42 11.73
CA ASP A 50 5.58 8.96 11.89
C ASP A 50 5.68 7.43 11.83
N THR A 51 4.70 6.73 12.42
CA THR A 51 4.63 5.26 12.38
C THR A 51 4.39 4.75 10.96
N ALA A 52 3.48 5.38 10.22
CA ALA A 52 3.19 5.04 8.82
C ALA A 52 4.43 5.24 7.93
N ILE A 53 5.11 6.39 8.06
CA ILE A 53 6.36 6.70 7.32
C ILE A 53 7.44 5.67 7.67
N ARG A 54 7.61 5.35 8.95
CA ARG A 54 8.58 4.35 9.41
C ARG A 54 8.28 2.97 8.83
N CYS A 55 7.02 2.54 8.84
CA CYS A 55 6.58 1.26 8.25
C CYS A 55 6.94 1.20 6.76
N LEU A 56 6.60 2.24 6.00
CA LEU A 56 6.96 2.36 4.58
C LEU A 56 8.47 2.25 4.37
N ASP A 57 9.27 3.01 5.11
CA ASP A 57 10.73 2.96 4.98
C ASP A 57 11.33 1.59 5.30
N LEU A 58 10.74 0.83 6.22
CA LEU A 58 11.16 -0.53 6.54
C LEU A 58 10.79 -1.54 5.45
N LEU A 59 9.63 -1.38 4.80
CA LEU A 59 9.17 -2.28 3.73
C LEU A 59 10.14 -2.27 2.53
N TRP A 60 10.75 -1.11 2.24
CA TRP A 60 11.73 -0.97 1.16
C TRP A 60 13.14 -1.46 1.52
N GLN A 61 13.39 -1.90 2.75
CA GLN A 61 14.70 -2.39 3.18
C GLN A 61 14.87 -3.89 2.90
N SER A 62 16.12 -4.29 2.61
CA SER A 62 16.47 -5.69 2.38
C SER A 62 16.35 -6.55 3.63
N GLN A 63 16.81 -6.04 4.77
CA GLN A 63 16.85 -6.76 6.05
C GLN A 63 16.51 -5.82 7.20
N PRO A 64 15.25 -5.36 7.29
CA PRO A 64 14.82 -4.49 8.37
C PRO A 64 14.96 -5.23 9.71
N GLN A 65 15.71 -4.64 10.65
CA GLN A 65 15.90 -5.17 12.00
C GLN A 65 14.84 -4.56 12.92
N ILE A 66 13.62 -5.12 12.86
CA ILE A 66 12.46 -4.57 13.55
C ILE A 66 11.49 -5.66 13.98
N SER A 67 10.67 -5.35 14.98
CA SER A 67 9.49 -6.13 15.33
C SER A 67 8.31 -5.71 14.46
N TRP A 68 8.00 -6.52 13.44
CA TRP A 68 6.83 -6.28 12.58
C TRP A 68 5.51 -6.43 13.33
N SER A 69 5.47 -7.31 14.34
CA SER A 69 4.30 -7.47 15.20
C SER A 69 4.00 -6.20 16.00
N GLU A 70 5.03 -5.52 16.53
CA GLU A 70 4.86 -4.24 17.23
C GLU A 70 4.34 -3.16 16.28
N ILE A 71 4.87 -3.10 15.05
CA ILE A 71 4.38 -2.15 14.04
C ILE A 71 2.91 -2.44 13.67
N ALA A 72 2.56 -3.71 13.45
CA ALA A 72 1.20 -4.11 13.14
C ALA A 72 0.24 -3.79 14.29
N GLU A 73 0.65 -4.02 15.54
CA GLU A 73 -0.14 -3.70 16.74
C GLU A 73 -0.41 -2.20 16.83
N ILE A 74 0.62 -1.36 16.68
CA ILE A 74 0.47 0.10 16.69
C ILE A 74 -0.49 0.54 15.58
N ILE A 75 -0.29 0.08 14.34
CA ILE A 75 -1.16 0.47 13.21
C ILE A 75 -2.59 0.00 13.45
N SER A 76 -2.81 -1.20 13.99
CA SER A 76 -4.17 -1.70 14.31
C SER A 76 -4.91 -0.83 15.33
N SER A 77 -4.19 -0.03 16.11
CA SER A 77 -4.77 0.91 17.07
C SER A 77 -5.12 2.28 16.47
N PHE A 78 -4.82 2.50 15.18
CA PHE A 78 -5.17 3.75 14.51
C PHE A 78 -6.69 3.95 14.53
N PRO A 79 -7.17 5.20 14.76
CA PRO A 79 -8.60 5.54 14.73
C PRO A 79 -9.35 5.03 13.50
N GLU A 80 -8.68 5.01 12.34
CA GLU A 80 -9.25 4.53 11.10
C GLU A 80 -9.63 3.05 11.18
N LEU A 81 -8.87 2.22 11.91
CA LEU A 81 -9.09 0.77 12.04
C LEU A 81 -9.85 0.38 13.32
N ALA A 82 -10.18 1.34 14.18
CA ALA A 82 -10.78 1.08 15.49
C ALA A 82 -12.33 0.95 15.45
N GLY A 83 -12.97 1.39 14.37
CA GLY A 83 -14.43 1.37 14.21
C GLY A 83 -14.95 0.11 13.51
N ASP A 84 -16.21 -0.25 13.77
CA ASP A 84 -16.93 -1.28 13.02
C ASP A 84 -17.38 -0.79 11.63
N GLU A 85 -17.40 0.54 11.42
CA GLU A 85 -17.81 1.20 10.19
C GLU A 85 -16.67 2.07 9.64
N GLU A 86 -16.59 2.13 8.32
CA GLU A 86 -15.67 3.00 7.59
C GLU A 86 -15.97 4.48 7.90
N PRO A 87 -14.95 5.32 8.16
CA PRO A 87 -15.17 6.73 8.44
C PRO A 87 -15.71 7.48 7.20
N PRO A 88 -16.61 8.46 7.37
CA PRO A 88 -17.22 9.16 6.24
C PRO A 88 -16.27 10.15 5.57
N GLY A 89 -16.55 10.47 4.30
CA GLY A 89 -15.85 11.50 3.53
C GLY A 89 -14.40 11.13 3.24
N LEU A 90 -13.50 12.12 3.22
CA LEU A 90 -12.09 11.89 2.89
C LEU A 90 -11.38 10.88 3.81
N LEU A 91 -11.86 10.71 5.04
CA LEU A 91 -11.25 9.76 5.98
C LEU A 91 -11.44 8.29 5.56
N ALA A 92 -12.43 7.97 4.70
CA ALA A 92 -12.60 6.65 4.09
C ALA A 92 -11.32 6.19 3.36
N TYR A 93 -10.68 7.09 2.61
CA TYR A 93 -9.42 6.79 1.93
C TYR A 93 -8.24 6.59 2.90
N ALA A 94 -8.28 7.26 4.05
CA ALA A 94 -7.29 7.04 5.12
C ALA A 94 -7.46 5.66 5.76
N TYR A 95 -8.69 5.12 5.82
CA TYR A 95 -8.94 3.74 6.25
C TYR A 95 -8.29 2.71 5.33
N ASP A 96 -8.51 2.77 4.01
CA ASP A 96 -7.85 1.83 3.10
C ASP A 96 -6.33 1.95 3.14
N ALA A 97 -5.81 3.16 3.29
CA ALA A 97 -4.36 3.38 3.43
C ALA A 97 -3.81 2.80 4.74
N ALA A 98 -4.51 2.98 5.86
CA ALA A 98 -4.15 2.37 7.15
C ALA A 98 -4.25 0.84 7.11
N ALA A 99 -5.28 0.29 6.46
CA ALA A 99 -5.45 -1.14 6.28
C ALA A 99 -4.32 -1.73 5.41
N THR A 100 -3.93 -1.03 4.34
CA THR A 100 -2.78 -1.41 3.51
C THR A 100 -1.48 -1.47 4.33
N LEU A 101 -1.23 -0.45 5.17
CA LEU A 101 -0.09 -0.42 6.11
C LEU A 101 -0.13 -1.57 7.12
N TYR A 102 -1.30 -1.87 7.67
CA TYR A 102 -1.51 -2.95 8.63
C TYR A 102 -1.19 -4.31 8.01
N TYR A 103 -1.79 -4.64 6.87
CA TYR A 103 -1.55 -5.91 6.19
C TYR A 103 -0.12 -6.03 5.67
N ALA A 104 0.52 -4.91 5.27
CA ALA A 104 1.94 -4.92 4.93
C ALA A 104 2.83 -5.28 6.13
N ALA A 105 2.52 -4.75 7.32
CA ALA A 105 3.22 -5.10 8.55
C ALA A 105 2.96 -6.56 8.98
N LYS A 106 1.71 -7.05 8.86
CA LYS A 106 1.36 -8.45 9.10
C LYS A 106 2.12 -9.40 8.18
N TYR A 107 2.22 -9.09 6.89
CA TYR A 107 3.06 -9.84 5.97
C TYR A 107 4.53 -9.82 6.39
N GLY A 108 5.04 -8.68 6.85
CA GLY A 108 6.40 -8.58 7.42
C GLY A 108 6.63 -9.49 8.63
N GLU A 109 5.61 -9.69 9.47
CA GLU A 109 5.63 -10.55 10.65
C GLU A 109 5.62 -12.05 10.30
N ASN A 110 4.71 -12.47 9.41
CA ASN A 110 4.36 -13.89 9.26
C ASN A 110 4.65 -14.47 7.86
N GLY A 111 4.91 -13.64 6.86
CA GLY A 111 5.13 -14.05 5.47
C GLY A 111 3.90 -14.63 4.75
N ASN A 112 2.69 -14.44 5.26
CA ASN A 112 1.47 -15.06 4.74
C ASN A 112 0.95 -14.33 3.49
N VAL A 113 0.68 -15.10 2.43
CA VAL A 113 0.18 -14.55 1.16
C VAL A 113 -1.21 -13.91 1.29
N SER A 114 -2.02 -14.33 2.27
CA SER A 114 -3.32 -13.72 2.54
C SER A 114 -3.18 -12.24 2.88
N ASP A 115 -2.15 -11.86 3.63
CA ASP A 115 -1.91 -10.46 4.00
C ASP A 115 -1.45 -9.64 2.79
N VAL A 116 -0.72 -10.25 1.85
CA VAL A 116 -0.37 -9.64 0.56
C VAL A 116 -1.62 -9.36 -0.28
N ILE A 117 -2.55 -10.33 -0.34
CA ILE A 117 -3.81 -10.19 -1.06
C ILE A 117 -4.66 -9.08 -0.43
N SER A 118 -4.80 -9.05 0.90
CA SER A 118 -5.54 -7.98 1.58
C SER A 118 -4.91 -6.61 1.34
N CYS A 119 -3.58 -6.49 1.42
CA CYS A 119 -2.84 -5.26 1.10
C CYS A 119 -3.10 -4.79 -0.35
N SER A 120 -3.08 -5.72 -1.31
CA SER A 120 -3.40 -5.45 -2.72
C SER A 120 -4.84 -4.95 -2.90
N ASN A 121 -5.80 -5.61 -2.24
CA ASN A 121 -7.22 -5.32 -2.40
C ASN A 121 -7.59 -3.96 -1.83
N HIS A 122 -7.04 -3.55 -0.68
CA HIS A 122 -7.28 -2.21 -0.16
C HIS A 122 -6.76 -1.10 -1.11
N ALA A 123 -5.64 -1.33 -1.79
CA ALA A 123 -5.17 -0.39 -2.80
C ALA A 123 -6.10 -0.31 -4.03
N LEU A 124 -6.71 -1.44 -4.42
CA LEU A 124 -7.70 -1.51 -5.52
C LEU A 124 -9.04 -0.88 -5.15
N ASN A 125 -9.59 -1.25 -3.99
CA ASN A 125 -10.85 -0.71 -3.48
C ASN A 125 -10.78 0.81 -3.37
N SER A 126 -9.70 1.34 -2.78
CA SER A 126 -9.53 2.79 -2.71
C SER A 126 -9.48 3.45 -4.08
N ALA A 127 -8.85 2.81 -5.07
CA ALA A 127 -8.83 3.33 -6.43
C ALA A 127 -10.23 3.30 -7.09
N GLU A 128 -11.04 2.28 -6.82
CA GLU A 128 -12.46 2.22 -7.21
C GLU A 128 -13.25 3.38 -6.58
N TYR A 129 -13.14 3.55 -5.26
CA TYR A 129 -13.84 4.63 -4.53
C TYR A 129 -13.44 6.03 -5.02
N ILE A 130 -12.18 6.25 -5.41
CA ILE A 130 -11.77 7.52 -6.03
C ILE A 130 -12.44 7.69 -7.39
N SER A 131 -12.58 6.62 -8.18
CA SER A 131 -13.25 6.69 -9.48
C SER A 131 -14.73 7.07 -9.33
N GLU A 132 -15.40 6.47 -8.34
CA GLU A 132 -16.80 6.75 -8.03
C GLU A 132 -17.02 8.18 -7.51
N GLU A 133 -16.14 8.66 -6.62
CA GLU A 133 -16.25 10.00 -6.04
C GLU A 133 -16.04 11.11 -7.08
N LEU A 134 -15.04 10.94 -7.96
CA LEU A 134 -14.71 11.97 -8.95
C LEU A 134 -15.65 11.96 -10.16
N ASP A 135 -16.25 10.81 -10.49
CA ASP A 135 -17.16 10.59 -11.64
C ASP A 135 -16.67 11.26 -12.95
N ASP A 136 -15.35 11.27 -13.16
CA ASP A 136 -14.67 11.94 -14.28
C ASP A 136 -14.44 11.02 -15.49
N GLY A 137 -14.95 9.78 -15.42
CA GLY A 137 -14.80 8.74 -16.44
C GLY A 137 -13.43 8.06 -16.45
N VAL A 138 -12.54 8.35 -15.49
CA VAL A 138 -11.24 7.67 -15.36
C VAL A 138 -11.38 6.45 -14.46
N ASP A 139 -11.14 5.27 -15.03
CA ASP A 139 -11.16 3.98 -14.32
C ASP A 139 -9.84 3.77 -13.56
N ARG A 140 -9.79 4.26 -12.31
CA ARG A 140 -8.59 4.16 -11.47
C ARG A 140 -8.40 2.77 -10.89
N TYR A 141 -9.46 1.96 -10.76
CA TYR A 141 -9.36 0.55 -10.39
C TYR A 141 -8.52 -0.20 -11.43
N GLU A 142 -8.85 -0.08 -12.71
CA GLU A 142 -8.12 -0.74 -13.80
C GLU A 142 -6.69 -0.18 -13.93
N ILE A 143 -6.47 1.10 -13.65
CA ILE A 143 -5.11 1.67 -13.57
C ILE A 143 -4.31 1.04 -12.44
N GLU A 144 -4.88 0.89 -11.24
CA GLU A 144 -4.22 0.23 -10.11
C GLU A 144 -3.93 -1.25 -10.40
N LEU A 145 -4.89 -1.97 -11.00
CA LEU A 145 -4.71 -3.36 -11.41
C LEU A 145 -3.49 -3.51 -12.33
N ARG A 146 -3.39 -2.67 -13.37
CA ARG A 146 -2.25 -2.67 -14.29
C ARG A 146 -0.94 -2.31 -13.61
N ASN A 147 -0.95 -1.39 -12.64
CA ASN A 147 0.24 -1.06 -11.86
C ASN A 147 0.73 -2.29 -11.07
N GLN A 148 -0.18 -3.02 -10.42
CA GLN A 148 0.17 -4.23 -9.67
C GLN A 148 0.69 -5.35 -10.58
N GLU A 149 0.04 -5.60 -11.72
CA GLU A 149 0.50 -6.57 -12.71
C GLU A 149 1.88 -6.21 -13.27
N SER A 150 2.12 -4.93 -13.55
CA SER A 150 3.41 -4.42 -14.01
C SER A 150 4.52 -4.59 -12.96
N ASP A 151 4.18 -4.36 -11.69
CA ASP A 151 5.11 -4.56 -10.57
C ASP A 151 5.47 -6.05 -10.42
N ILE A 152 4.48 -6.96 -10.43
CA ILE A 152 4.70 -8.42 -10.43
C ILE A 152 5.60 -8.83 -11.59
N ALA A 153 5.27 -8.42 -12.81
CA ALA A 153 6.04 -8.77 -14.00
C ALA A 153 7.48 -8.23 -13.94
N SER A 154 7.67 -7.03 -13.40
CA SER A 154 9.00 -6.43 -13.23
C SER A 154 9.80 -7.13 -12.15
N LEU A 155 9.15 -7.51 -11.04
CA LEU A 155 9.78 -8.22 -9.94
C LEU A 155 10.23 -9.62 -10.36
N LEU A 156 9.43 -10.35 -11.12
CA LEU A 156 9.79 -11.66 -11.66
C LEU A 156 10.99 -11.62 -12.61
N ARG A 157 11.22 -10.49 -13.29
CA ARG A 157 12.36 -10.31 -14.20
C ARG A 157 13.64 -9.89 -13.49
N THR A 158 13.57 -9.38 -12.26
CA THR A 158 14.78 -8.97 -11.53
C THR A 158 15.43 -10.18 -10.86
N SER A 159 16.75 -10.27 -10.97
CA SER A 159 17.57 -11.25 -10.24
C SER A 159 17.88 -10.79 -8.81
N SER A 160 17.75 -9.50 -8.52
CA SER A 160 17.98 -8.90 -7.20
C SER A 160 16.83 -7.96 -6.86
N PRO A 161 15.91 -8.35 -5.95
CA PRO A 161 14.79 -7.47 -5.56
C PRO A 161 15.22 -6.17 -4.91
N TYR A 162 16.44 -6.13 -4.36
CA TYR A 162 17.00 -4.96 -3.68
C TYR A 162 18.08 -4.26 -4.51
N ASP A 163 18.10 -4.50 -5.83
CA ASP A 163 18.87 -3.63 -6.71
C ASP A 163 18.45 -2.17 -6.51
N ARG A 164 19.43 -1.31 -6.27
CA ARG A 164 19.19 0.05 -5.80
C ARG A 164 18.44 0.87 -6.84
N GLU A 165 18.84 0.79 -8.10
CA GLU A 165 18.24 1.57 -9.18
C GLU A 165 16.81 1.09 -9.44
N PHE A 166 16.62 -0.23 -9.48
CA PHE A 166 15.30 -0.84 -9.59
C PHE A 166 14.35 -0.41 -8.47
N VAL A 167 14.77 -0.53 -7.22
CA VAL A 167 13.96 -0.14 -6.04
C VAL A 167 13.66 1.36 -6.05
N GLN A 168 14.65 2.20 -6.36
CA GLN A 168 14.44 3.65 -6.43
C GLN A 168 13.45 4.03 -7.52
N ALA A 169 13.53 3.40 -8.71
CA ALA A 169 12.61 3.65 -9.80
C ALA A 169 11.18 3.21 -9.44
N LEU A 170 11.03 2.01 -8.86
CA LEU A 170 9.73 1.47 -8.47
C LEU A 170 9.08 2.32 -7.37
N ARG A 171 9.82 2.63 -6.30
CA ARG A 171 9.36 3.49 -5.21
C ARG A 171 9.03 4.91 -5.70
N GLY A 172 9.83 5.45 -6.63
CA GLY A 172 9.59 6.76 -7.23
C GLY A 172 8.25 6.85 -7.95
N ARG A 173 7.92 5.85 -8.79
CA ARG A 173 6.62 5.76 -9.47
C ARG A 173 5.47 5.62 -8.48
N ALA A 174 5.60 4.76 -7.47
CA ALA A 174 4.56 4.57 -6.45
C ALA A 174 4.24 5.88 -5.71
N ARG A 175 5.28 6.64 -5.34
CA ARG A 175 5.14 7.96 -4.71
C ARG A 175 4.47 9.00 -5.60
N GLU A 176 4.76 8.98 -6.90
CA GLU A 176 4.12 9.88 -7.86
C GLU A 176 2.62 9.61 -7.94
N ILE A 177 2.23 8.34 -8.11
CA ILE A 177 0.83 7.91 -8.10
C ILE A 177 0.15 8.33 -6.79
N SER A 178 0.80 8.12 -5.66
CA SER A 178 0.25 8.49 -4.35
C SER A 178 -0.06 9.98 -4.25
N ARG A 179 0.87 10.85 -4.68
CA ARG A 179 0.65 12.30 -4.68
C ARG A 179 -0.46 12.72 -5.64
N THR A 180 -0.52 12.11 -6.83
CA THR A 180 -1.58 12.40 -7.80
C THR A 180 -2.96 12.08 -7.24
N ARG A 181 -3.13 10.90 -6.61
CA ARG A 181 -4.41 10.51 -5.99
C ARG A 181 -4.88 11.51 -4.95
N LEU A 182 -3.98 11.92 -4.04
CA LEU A 182 -4.32 12.93 -3.05
C LEU A 182 -4.70 14.26 -3.71
N ALA A 183 -3.92 14.71 -4.71
CA ALA A 183 -4.18 15.97 -5.40
C ALA A 183 -5.53 15.98 -6.13
N GLU A 184 -5.94 14.86 -6.72
CA GLU A 184 -7.25 14.69 -7.36
C GLU A 184 -8.38 14.78 -6.32
N LEU A 185 -8.27 14.07 -5.19
CA LEU A 185 -9.29 14.06 -4.15
C LEU A 185 -9.51 15.42 -3.47
N ILE A 186 -8.43 16.18 -3.21
CA ILE A 186 -8.55 17.49 -2.55
C ILE A 186 -8.94 18.62 -3.51
N ALA A 187 -9.02 18.35 -4.81
CA ALA A 187 -9.42 19.33 -5.83
C ALA A 187 -10.94 19.41 -6.04
N VAL A 188 -11.69 18.46 -5.47
CA VAL A 188 -13.17 18.43 -5.43
C VAL A 188 -13.70 19.31 -4.30
#